data_AF-A0A7Y8GZX8-F1
#
_entry.id   AF-A0A7Y8GZX8-F1
#
_cell.length_a   1.000
_cell.length_b   1.000
_cell.length_c   1.000
_cell.angle_alpha   90.00
_cell.angle_beta   90.00
_cell.angle_gamma   90.00
#
_symmetry.space_group_name_H-M   'P 1'
#
loop_
_entity.id
_entity.type
_entity.pdbx_description
1 polymer ?
#
loop_
_entity_poly.entity_id
_entity_poly.type
_entity_poly.pdbx_seq_one_letter_code
_entity_poly.pdbx_strand_id
1 'polypeptide(L)'
;MKTFITQRWQGRIGWRTLFWRDLLLIGTGLNLLMTGVALALLSQDVPLPWVLFAHLLPLPYNLLIVSALWRAPRRPAVVLGVSVFWLLLFMAV
;
A
#
# COMPACT_ATOMS: atom_id res chain seq x y z
N MET A 1 -7.00 -15.79 -10.36
CA MET A 1 -6.45 -14.49 -9.89
C MET A 1 -7.14 -13.25 -10.47
N LYS A 2 -7.67 -13.26 -11.70
CA LYS A 2 -8.35 -12.09 -12.30
C LYS A 2 -9.43 -11.48 -11.39
N THR A 3 -10.22 -12.31 -10.70
CA THR A 3 -11.40 -11.91 -9.90
C THR A 3 -11.13 -10.96 -8.73
N PHE A 4 -9.96 -11.05 -8.07
CA PHE A 4 -9.67 -10.24 -6.88
C PHE A 4 -9.34 -8.79 -7.26
N ILE A 5 -8.65 -8.61 -8.40
CA ILE A 5 -8.35 -7.31 -8.99
C ILE A 5 -9.63 -6.73 -9.57
N THR A 6 -10.43 -7.49 -10.34
CA THR A 6 -11.68 -6.95 -10.93
C THR A 6 -12.69 -6.52 -9.88
N GLN A 7 -12.84 -7.24 -8.76
CA GLN A 7 -13.81 -6.87 -7.72
C GLN A 7 -13.45 -5.56 -7.00
N ARG A 8 -12.16 -5.33 -6.71
CA ARG A 8 -11.68 -4.05 -6.14
C ARG A 8 -11.70 -2.93 -7.18
N TRP A 9 -11.37 -3.25 -8.43
CA TRP A 9 -11.35 -2.31 -9.55
C TRP A 9 -12.75 -1.86 -10.00
N GLN A 10 -13.78 -2.69 -9.82
CA GLN A 10 -15.19 -2.38 -10.14
C GLN A 10 -15.87 -1.50 -9.08
N GLY A 11 -15.19 -1.09 -8.01
CA GLY A 11 -15.75 -0.17 -7.01
C GLY A 11 -16.89 -0.76 -6.18
N ARG A 12 -17.01 -2.10 -6.11
CA ARG A 12 -18.04 -2.77 -5.29
C ARG A 12 -17.77 -2.67 -3.79
N ILE A 13 -16.54 -2.32 -3.40
CA ILE A 13 -16.14 -2.10 -2.01
C ILE A 13 -16.21 -0.59 -1.73
N GLY A 14 -16.95 -0.22 -0.69
CA GLY A 14 -17.09 1.18 -0.29
C GLY A 14 -15.74 1.80 0.08
N TRP A 15 -15.57 3.09 -0.24
CA TRP A 15 -14.33 3.85 0.01
C TRP A 15 -13.88 3.79 1.48
N ARG A 16 -14.80 3.68 2.44
CA ARG A 16 -14.49 3.53 3.87
C ARG A 16 -13.69 2.26 4.16
N THR A 17 -14.08 1.12 3.59
CA THR A 17 -13.38 -0.15 3.80
C THR A 17 -12.02 -0.14 3.11
N LEU A 18 -11.94 0.41 1.90
CA LEU A 18 -10.66 0.55 1.19
C LEU A 18 -9.69 1.47 1.94
N PHE A 19 -10.17 2.56 2.53
CA PHE A 19 -9.34 3.51 3.26
C PHE A 19 -8.92 2.99 4.64
N TRP A 20 -9.87 2.54 5.46
CA TRP A 20 -9.56 2.13 6.83
C TRP A 20 -8.87 0.78 6.89
N ARG A 21 -9.41 -0.23 6.19
CA ARG A 21 -8.89 -1.59 6.27
C ARG A 21 -7.74 -1.80 5.32
N ASP A 22 -7.91 -1.48 4.04
CA ASP A 22 -6.91 -1.85 3.04
C ASP A 22 -5.72 -0.85 3.05
N LEU A 23 -5.96 0.47 3.10
CA LEU A 23 -4.89 1.48 3.12
C LEU A 23 -4.23 1.61 4.51
N LEU A 24 -4.99 1.97 5.55
CA LEU A 24 -4.41 2.22 6.87
C LEU A 24 -4.00 0.94 7.60
N LEU A 25 -4.89 -0.05 7.71
CA LEU A 25 -4.60 -1.24 8.51
C LEU A 25 -3.63 -2.19 7.79
N ILE A 26 -3.98 -2.63 6.58
CA ILE A 26 -3.17 -3.60 5.83
C ILE A 26 -1.93 -2.91 5.25
N GLY A 27 -2.07 -1.74 4.62
CA GLY A 27 -0.94 -1.01 4.05
C GLY A 27 0.12 -0.68 5.10
N THR A 28 -0.26 -0.14 6.26
CA THR A 28 0.71 0.22 7.30
C THR A 28 1.33 -1.02 7.93
N GLY A 29 0.54 -2.07 8.18
CA GLY A 29 1.06 -3.34 8.69
C GLY A 29 2.07 -3.97 7.74
N LEU A 30 1.77 -3.97 6.44
CA LEU A 30 2.64 -4.52 5.40
C LEU A 30 3.93 -3.69 5.24
N ASN A 31 3.82 -2.35 5.28
CA ASN A 31 4.98 -1.47 5.25
C ASN A 31 5.89 -1.71 6.46
N LEU A 32 5.32 -1.76 7.67
CA LEU A 32 6.09 -1.98 8.89
C LEU A 32 6.78 -3.36 8.89
N LEU A 33 6.09 -4.40 8.42
CA LEU A 33 6.67 -5.72 8.23
C LEU A 33 7.83 -5.69 7.23
N MET A 34 7.68 -5.02 6.08
CA MET A 34 8.75 -4.93 5.09
C MET A 34 9.91 -4.05 5.54
N THR A 35 9.67 -2.98 6.29
CA THR A 35 10.74 -2.22 6.95
C THR A 35 11.50 -3.09 7.95
N GLY A 36 10.78 -3.88 8.76
CA GLY A 36 11.40 -4.85 9.67
C GLY A 36 12.24 -5.91 8.94
N VAL A 37 11.74 -6.44 7.82
CA VAL A 37 12.49 -7.38 6.96
C VAL A 37 13.71 -6.69 6.35
N ALA A 38 13.58 -5.46 5.87
CA ALA A 38 14.69 -4.70 5.30
C ALA A 38 15.79 -4.45 6.33
N LEU A 39 15.43 -4.08 7.56
CA LEU A 39 16.38 -3.93 8.67
C LEU A 39 17.04 -5.26 9.05
N ALA A 40 16.27 -6.36 9.07
CA ALA A 40 16.81 -7.69 9.33
C ALA A 40 17.80 -8.15 8.24
N LEU A 41 17.49 -7.89 6.96
CA LEU A 41 18.39 -8.17 5.84
C LEU A 41 19.65 -7.30 5.92
N LEU A 42 19.51 -6.01 6.27
CA LEU A 42 20.65 -5.13 6.48
C LEU A 42 21.56 -5.61 7.61
N SER A 43 20.98 -6.14 8.69
CA SER A 43 21.74 -6.71 9.82
C SER A 43 22.50 -8.00 9.47
N GLN A 44 22.14 -8.64 8.35
CA GLN A 44 22.81 -9.84 7.83
C GLN A 44 23.83 -9.51 6.74
N ASP A 45 24.21 -8.24 6.59
CA ASP A 45 25.12 -7.74 5.53
C ASP A 45 24.67 -8.14 4.11
N VAL A 46 23.36 -8.33 3.92
CA VAL A 46 22.80 -8.68 2.61
C VAL A 46 23.01 -7.50 1.66
N PRO A 47 23.36 -7.74 0.38
CA PRO A 47 23.59 -6.68 -0.58
C PRO A 47 22.38 -5.73 -0.69
N LEU A 48 22.67 -4.43 -0.66
CA LEU A 48 21.68 -3.34 -0.71
C LEU A 48 20.55 -3.53 -1.76
N PRO A 49 20.81 -4.06 -2.98
CA PRO A 49 19.75 -4.31 -3.95
C PRO A 49 18.63 -5.23 -3.43
N TRP A 50 18.97 -6.26 -2.66
CA TRP A 50 17.99 -7.19 -2.10
C TRP A 50 17.18 -6.57 -0.97
N VAL A 51 17.82 -5.73 -0.15
CA VAL A 51 17.15 -4.94 0.89
C VAL A 51 16.14 -3.99 0.24
N LEU A 52 16.54 -3.31 -0.86
CA LEU A 52 15.65 -2.45 -1.64
C LEU A 52 14.51 -3.23 -2.29
N PHE A 53 14.76 -4.41 -2.86
CA PHE A 53 13.70 -5.24 -3.44
C PHE A 53 12.65 -5.65 -2.41
N ALA A 54 13.08 -6.04 -1.20
CA ALA A 54 12.16 -6.36 -0.11
C ALA A 54 11.36 -5.12 0.34
N HIS A 55 12.01 -3.96 0.43
CA HIS A 55 11.35 -2.71 0.80
C HIS A 55 10.41 -2.17 -0.30
N LEU A 56 10.70 -2.45 -1.58
CA LEU A 56 9.86 -2.05 -2.72
C LEU A 56 8.72 -3.05 -3.00
N LEU A 57 8.68 -4.20 -2.32
CA LEU A 57 7.63 -5.21 -2.49
C LEU A 57 6.18 -4.73 -2.17
N PRO A 58 5.96 -3.81 -1.19
CA PRO A 58 4.66 -3.19 -0.91
C PRO A 58 4.15 -2.24 -2.00
N LEU A 59 5.03 -1.68 -2.84
CA LEU A 59 4.66 -0.63 -3.80
C LEU A 59 3.55 -1.06 -4.77
N PRO A 60 3.61 -2.24 -5.41
CA PRO A 60 2.53 -2.75 -6.25
C PRO A 60 1.18 -2.82 -5.52
N TYR A 61 1.20 -3.21 -4.24
CA TYR A 61 0.00 -3.29 -3.41
C TYR A 61 -0.54 -1.91 -3.07
N ASN A 62 0.33 -0.98 -2.66
CA ASN A 62 0.00 0.39 -2.33
C ASN A 62 -0.59 1.13 -3.54
N LEU A 63 0.00 0.97 -4.73
CA LEU A 63 -0.53 1.54 -5.98
C LEU A 63 -1.90 0.97 -6.36
N LEU A 64 -2.12 -0.34 -6.12
CA LEU A 64 -3.41 -0.97 -6.39
C LEU A 64 -4.52 -0.43 -5.48
N ILE A 65 -4.24 -0.22 -4.18
CA ILE A 65 -5.23 0.37 -3.27
C ILE A 65 -5.50 1.83 -3.62
N VAL A 66 -4.47 2.64 -3.87
CA VAL A 66 -4.64 4.05 -4.23
C VAL A 66 -5.45 4.17 -5.51
N SER A 67 -5.14 3.39 -6.55
CA SER A 67 -5.91 3.38 -7.80
C SER A 67 -7.35 2.89 -7.62
N ALA A 68 -7.60 1.90 -6.75
CA ALA A 68 -8.96 1.46 -6.40
C ALA A 68 -9.73 2.55 -5.64
N LEU A 69 -9.08 3.25 -4.70
CA LEU A 69 -9.66 4.37 -3.96
C LEU A 69 -10.01 5.53 -4.89
N TRP A 70 -9.12 5.83 -5.85
CA TRP A 70 -9.34 6.77 -6.95
C TRP A 70 -10.44 6.35 -7.94
N ARG A 71 -10.99 5.14 -7.84
CA ARG A 71 -12.13 4.68 -8.65
C ARG A 71 -13.41 4.50 -7.84
N ALA A 72 -13.33 4.53 -6.50
CA ALA A 72 -14.47 4.31 -5.63
C ALA A 72 -15.54 5.43 -5.76
N PRO A 73 -16.83 5.10 -5.92
CA PRO A 73 -17.91 6.09 -5.99
C PRO A 73 -18.14 6.78 -4.64
N ARG A 74 -18.61 8.05 -4.67
CA ARG A 74 -18.91 8.89 -3.48
C ARG A 74 -17.73 9.10 -2.52
N ARG A 75 -16.50 9.11 -3.04
CA ARG A 75 -15.29 9.36 -2.24
C ARG A 75 -15.07 10.86 -1.96
N PRO A 76 -14.70 11.27 -0.73
CA PRO A 76 -14.30 12.64 -0.44
C PRO A 76 -12.94 12.98 -1.06
N ALA A 77 -12.73 14.23 -1.52
CA ALA A 77 -11.42 14.68 -2.03
C ALA A 77 -10.30 14.58 -0.97
N VAL A 78 -10.64 14.77 0.30
CA VAL A 78 -9.71 14.61 1.44
C VAL A 78 -9.12 13.20 1.48
N VAL A 79 -9.91 12.17 1.18
CA VAL A 79 -9.47 10.77 1.20
C VAL A 79 -8.42 10.50 0.10
N LEU A 80 -8.54 11.17 -1.05
CA LEU A 80 -7.52 11.12 -2.10
C LEU A 80 -6.23 11.78 -1.64
N GLY A 81 -6.32 12.99 -1.08
CA GLY A 81 -5.17 13.71 -0.53
C GLY A 81 -4.44 12.91 0.54
N VAL A 82 -5.18 12.31 1.47
CA VAL A 82 -4.58 11.46 2.53
C VAL A 82 -3.96 10.20 1.94
N SER A 83 -4.54 9.58 0.91
CA SER A 83 -3.95 8.39 0.28
C SER A 83 -2.63 8.68 -0.43
N VAL A 84 -2.51 9.84 -1.07
CA VAL A 84 -1.26 10.29 -1.70
C VAL A 84 -0.24 10.65 -0.62
N PHE A 85 -0.66 11.38 0.41
CA PHE A 85 0.19 11.71 1.56
C PHE A 85 0.72 10.45 2.23
N TRP A 86 -0.12 9.45 2.46
CA TRP A 86 0.27 8.16 3.04
C TRP A 86 1.28 7.41 2.16
N LEU A 87 1.13 7.44 0.83
CA LEU A 87 2.08 6.82 -0.09
C LEU A 87 3.44 7.55 -0.12
N LEU A 88 3.42 8.88 0.00
CA LEU A 88 4.64 9.68 0.14
C LEU A 88 5.33 9.42 1.49
N LEU A 89 4.54 9.28 2.56
CA LEU A 89 5.06 8.96 3.89
C LEU A 89 5.74 7.59 3.89
N PHE A 90 5.18 6.60 3.20
CA PHE A 90 5.84 5.30 3.02
C PHE A 90 7.19 5.43 2.31
N MET A 91 7.31 6.25 1.27
CA MET A 91 8.60 6.48 0.59
C MET A 91 9.64 7.19 1.47
N ALA A 92 9.20 7.84 2.54
CA ALA A 92 10.08 8.57 3.45
C ALA A 92 10.54 7.75 4.67
N VAL A 93 9.96 6.56 4.90
CA VAL A 93 10.22 5.68 6.06
C VAL A 93 11.00 4.45 5.61
#